data_AF-K6IZL1-F1
#
_entry.id   AF-K6IZL1-F1
#
_cell.length_a   1.000
_cell.length_b   1.000
_cell.length_c   1.000
_cell.angle_alpha   90.00
_cell.angle_beta   90.00
_cell.angle_gamma   90.00
#
_symmetry.space_group_name_H-M   'P 1'
#
loop_
_entity.id
_entity.type
_entity.pdbx_description
1 polymer ?
#
loop_
_entity_poly.entity_id
_entity_poly.type
_entity_poly.pdbx_seq_one_letter_code
_entity_poly.pdbx_strand_id
1 'polypeptide(L)'
;MKAQEKKLKAMLSRDPVREQVNGVTKLNLIQNIDPIADKIIVLYDGALNDFSNGVRKFILMGELLIEQKQKLPHGSFEIWLKENILDKREDMSRASIGRYMQIAKGKELIPNPDKTSLTEALQLIHNTNNIKEINLNPSSSEQKKKQRIAKEHYKSFLSGKKISQSQKEIIKAYIEEKINKLEAKRSILEAHFSKLKGHL
;
A
#
# COMPACT_ATOMS: atom_id res chain seq x y z
N MET A 1 23.03 21.85 -35.07
CA MET A 1 22.62 20.50 -34.62
C MET A 1 22.52 20.48 -33.11
N LYS A 2 21.41 19.94 -32.59
CA LYS A 2 20.87 20.26 -31.25
C LYS A 2 21.47 19.34 -30.17
N ALA A 3 21.70 19.88 -28.97
CA ALA A 3 22.33 19.21 -27.82
C ALA A 3 21.71 17.85 -27.41
N GLN A 4 20.49 17.56 -27.85
CA GLN A 4 19.79 16.29 -27.65
C GLN A 4 20.44 15.12 -28.41
N GLU A 5 20.97 15.34 -29.62
CA GLU A 5 21.63 14.29 -30.42
C GLU A 5 22.98 13.88 -29.81
N LYS A 6 23.67 14.83 -29.17
CA LYS A 6 24.96 14.58 -28.50
C LYS A 6 24.76 13.77 -27.20
N LYS A 7 23.64 13.98 -26.50
CA LYS A 7 23.27 13.23 -25.29
C LYS A 7 22.82 11.81 -25.61
N LEU A 8 22.10 11.62 -26.73
CA LEU A 8 21.68 10.32 -27.23
C LEU A 8 22.88 9.45 -27.69
N LYS A 9 23.87 10.04 -28.37
CA LYS A 9 25.12 9.35 -28.72
C LYS A 9 25.98 8.95 -27.50
N ALA A 10 25.95 9.76 -26.43
CA ALA A 10 26.66 9.44 -25.19
C ALA A 10 25.98 8.33 -24.36
N MET A 11 24.65 8.16 -24.48
CA MET A 11 23.92 7.05 -23.86
C MET A 11 24.11 5.73 -24.62
N LEU A 12 24.31 5.78 -25.94
CA LEU A 12 24.52 4.62 -26.80
C LEU A 12 25.98 4.09 -26.84
N SER A 13 26.95 4.82 -26.27
CA SER A 13 28.38 4.49 -26.31
C SER A 13 28.96 4.00 -24.98
N ARG A 14 28.11 3.69 -23.99
CA ARG A 14 28.57 3.04 -22.76
C ARG A 14 28.76 1.55 -23.03
N ASP A 15 30.02 1.15 -23.16
CA ASP A 15 30.45 -0.25 -23.16
C ASP A 15 29.77 -1.04 -22.02
N PRO A 16 29.39 -2.31 -22.27
CA PRO A 16 28.84 -3.15 -21.23
C PRO A 16 29.90 -3.36 -20.14
N VAL A 17 29.48 -3.13 -18.90
CA VAL A 17 30.22 -3.52 -17.70
C VAL A 17 30.60 -4.99 -17.84
N ARG A 18 31.89 -5.26 -17.66
CA ARG A 18 32.52 -6.57 -17.71
C ARG A 18 31.96 -7.44 -16.57
N GLU A 19 30.86 -8.13 -16.80
CA GLU A 19 30.38 -9.19 -15.92
C GLU A 19 31.25 -10.44 -16.11
N GLN A 20 31.79 -10.94 -15.01
CA GLN A 20 32.50 -12.22 -14.95
C GLN A 20 31.52 -13.35 -15.30
N VAL A 21 31.83 -14.04 -16.39
CA VAL A 21 31.07 -15.17 -16.92
C VAL A 21 31.40 -16.42 -16.07
N ASN A 22 30.48 -16.82 -15.19
CA ASN A 22 30.40 -18.22 -14.76
C ASN A 22 29.63 -18.98 -15.84
N GLY A 23 30.28 -20.04 -16.34
CA GLY A 23 29.98 -20.64 -17.63
C GLY A 23 28.62 -21.33 -17.72
N VAL A 24 27.89 -20.99 -18.78
CA VAL A 24 27.18 -21.97 -19.60
C VAL A 24 27.45 -21.60 -21.05
N THR A 25 28.12 -22.50 -21.74
CA THR A 25 28.51 -22.43 -23.15
C THR A 25 27.29 -22.13 -24.03
N LYS A 26 27.13 -20.87 -24.47
CA LYS A 26 26.21 -20.56 -25.59
C LYS A 26 26.87 -21.08 -26.86
N LEU A 27 26.38 -22.21 -27.34
CA LEU A 27 26.59 -22.68 -28.70
C LEU A 27 26.24 -21.55 -29.67
N ASN A 28 27.24 -21.09 -30.41
CA ASN A 28 27.06 -20.22 -31.57
C ASN A 28 26.27 -20.99 -32.64
N LEU A 29 24.94 -20.82 -32.66
CA LEU A 29 24.18 -20.94 -33.90
C LEU A 29 23.97 -19.53 -34.44
N ILE A 30 24.74 -19.19 -35.47
CA ILE A 30 24.48 -18.04 -36.34
C ILE A 30 23.17 -18.36 -37.08
N GLN A 31 22.04 -17.98 -36.49
CA GLN A 31 20.82 -17.77 -37.24
C GLN A 31 20.79 -16.29 -37.60
N ASN A 32 20.56 -15.97 -38.88
CA ASN A 32 20.15 -14.63 -39.30
C ASN A 32 18.84 -14.32 -38.57
N ILE A 33 18.94 -13.77 -37.35
CA ILE A 33 17.78 -13.27 -36.62
C ILE A 33 17.30 -12.08 -37.45
N ASP A 34 16.07 -12.18 -37.93
CA ASP A 34 15.40 -11.10 -38.63
C ASP A 34 15.53 -9.81 -37.77
N PRO A 35 16.07 -8.70 -38.30
CA PRO A 35 16.26 -7.47 -37.53
C PRO A 35 14.97 -6.90 -36.93
N ILE A 36 13.81 -7.23 -37.49
CA ILE A 36 12.49 -6.90 -36.95
C ILE A 36 12.16 -7.84 -35.79
N ALA A 37 12.43 -9.14 -35.91
CA ALA A 37 12.24 -10.09 -34.82
C ALA A 37 13.11 -9.74 -33.59
N ASP A 38 14.37 -9.36 -33.81
CA ASP A 38 15.27 -8.91 -32.72
C ASP A 38 14.72 -7.65 -32.03
N LYS A 39 14.19 -6.68 -32.80
CA LYS A 39 13.51 -5.50 -32.24
C LYS A 39 12.25 -5.86 -31.46
N ILE A 40 11.44 -6.81 -31.94
CA ILE A 40 10.25 -7.28 -31.23
C ILE A 40 10.64 -7.94 -29.90
N ILE A 41 11.68 -8.77 -29.90
CA ILE A 41 12.20 -9.42 -28.70
C ILE A 41 12.73 -8.39 -27.70
N VAL A 42 13.50 -7.40 -28.15
CA VAL A 42 14.01 -6.32 -27.29
C VAL A 42 12.87 -5.47 -26.71
N LEU A 43 11.85 -5.15 -27.51
CA LEU A 43 10.66 -4.42 -27.03
C LEU A 43 9.85 -5.25 -26.04
N TYR A 44 9.72 -6.55 -26.29
CA TYR A 44 9.05 -7.49 -25.40
C TYR A 44 9.81 -7.65 -24.08
N ASP A 45 11.13 -7.82 -24.12
CA ASP A 45 11.99 -7.90 -22.93
C ASP A 45 12.05 -6.55 -22.17
N GLY A 46 12.00 -5.43 -22.88
CA GLY A 46 11.87 -4.08 -22.30
C GLY A 46 10.54 -3.90 -21.59
N ALA A 47 9.43 -4.27 -22.23
CA ALA A 47 8.10 -4.27 -21.62
C ALA A 47 8.04 -5.22 -20.42
N LEU A 48 8.62 -6.42 -20.53
CA LEU A 48 8.77 -7.35 -19.42
C LEU A 48 9.59 -6.73 -18.30
N ASN A 49 10.68 -5.99 -18.56
CA ASN A 49 11.50 -5.33 -17.53
C ASN A 49 10.79 -4.15 -16.83
N ASP A 50 9.98 -3.39 -17.57
CA ASP A 50 9.15 -2.32 -17.02
C ASP A 50 8.03 -2.87 -16.11
N PHE A 51 7.46 -4.03 -16.48
CA PHE A 51 6.49 -4.77 -15.66
C PHE A 51 7.13 -5.58 -14.52
N SER A 52 8.31 -6.13 -14.76
CA SER A 52 9.09 -7.02 -13.88
C SER A 52 9.38 -6.40 -12.54
N ASN A 53 9.72 -5.11 -12.55
CA ASN A 53 10.03 -4.41 -11.31
C ASN A 53 8.79 -4.02 -10.50
N GLY A 54 7.58 -4.22 -11.01
CA GLY A 54 6.34 -3.81 -10.35
C GLY A 54 6.11 -4.55 -9.02
N VAL A 55 6.09 -5.88 -9.05
CA VAL A 55 5.85 -6.68 -7.84
C VAL A 55 7.00 -6.59 -6.85
N ARG A 56 8.27 -6.56 -7.30
CA ARG A 56 9.40 -6.28 -6.41
C ARG A 56 9.28 -4.94 -5.68
N LYS A 57 8.89 -3.87 -6.39
CA LYS A 57 8.63 -2.56 -5.78
C LYS A 57 7.47 -2.62 -4.79
N PHE A 58 6.40 -3.37 -5.10
CA PHE A 58 5.28 -3.56 -4.17
C PHE A 58 5.66 -4.37 -2.92
N ILE A 59 6.51 -5.39 -3.05
CA ILE A 59 7.10 -6.13 -1.93
C ILE A 59 7.88 -5.16 -1.05
N LEU A 60 8.82 -4.39 -1.62
CA LEU A 60 9.64 -3.45 -0.86
C LEU A 60 8.80 -2.36 -0.17
N MET A 61 7.81 -1.80 -0.87
CA MET A 61 6.86 -0.86 -0.27
C MET A 61 6.13 -1.49 0.92
N GLY A 62 5.65 -2.72 0.76
CA GLY A 62 4.98 -3.46 1.83
C GLY A 62 5.89 -3.74 3.03
N GLU A 63 7.17 -4.06 2.82
CA GLU A 63 8.16 -4.25 3.88
C GLU A 63 8.39 -2.96 4.67
N LEU A 64 8.61 -1.84 3.98
CA LEU A 64 8.76 -0.53 4.62
C LEU A 64 7.51 -0.12 5.42
N LEU A 65 6.32 -0.41 4.90
CA LEU A 65 5.05 -0.15 5.60
C LEU A 65 4.90 -1.02 6.85
N ILE A 66 5.33 -2.30 6.79
CA ILE A 66 5.30 -3.20 7.95
C ILE A 66 6.30 -2.75 9.01
N GLU A 67 7.53 -2.43 8.61
CA GLU A 67 8.58 -1.93 9.49
C GLU A 67 8.13 -0.63 10.19
N GLN A 68 7.59 0.32 9.42
CA GLN A 68 7.09 1.58 9.96
C GLN A 68 5.92 1.36 10.92
N LYS A 69 5.02 0.41 10.62
CA LYS A 69 3.92 0.03 11.52
C LYS A 69 4.43 -0.56 12.82
N GLN A 70 5.53 -1.32 12.81
CA GLN A 70 6.12 -1.91 14.01
C GLN A 70 6.84 -0.88 14.89
N LYS A 71 7.44 0.16 14.29
CA LYS A 71 8.11 1.25 15.02
C LYS A 71 7.14 2.20 15.71
N LEU A 72 5.92 2.34 15.19
CA LEU A 72 4.93 3.28 15.71
C LEU A 72 4.08 2.66 16.84
N PRO A 73 3.68 3.46 17.83
CA PRO A 73 2.74 3.03 18.86
C PRO A 73 1.40 2.54 18.28
N HIS A 74 0.70 1.71 19.05
CA HIS A 74 -0.59 1.16 18.63
C HIS A 74 -1.58 2.27 18.25
N GLY A 75 -2.15 2.19 17.05
CA GLY A 75 -3.10 3.17 16.52
C GLY A 75 -2.48 4.39 15.81
N SER A 76 -1.19 4.67 16.00
CA SER A 76 -0.52 5.83 15.38
C SER A 76 -0.20 5.63 13.90
N PHE A 77 -0.12 4.38 13.43
CA PHE A 77 0.17 4.07 12.03
C PHE A 77 -0.86 4.66 11.04
N GLU A 78 -2.15 4.66 11.39
CA GLU A 78 -3.20 5.18 10.51
C GLU A 78 -3.14 6.70 10.34
N ILE A 79 -2.78 7.41 11.41
CA ILE A 79 -2.58 8.86 11.38
C ILE A 79 -1.34 9.17 10.51
N TRP A 80 -0.23 8.47 10.77
CA TRP A 80 0.98 8.61 9.99
C TRP A 80 0.76 8.32 8.50
N LEU A 81 0.04 7.24 8.17
CA LEU A 81 -0.27 6.84 6.79
C LEU A 81 -1.07 7.92 6.07
N LYS A 82 -2.05 8.52 6.76
CA LYS A 82 -2.86 9.60 6.23
C LYS A 82 -2.00 10.82 5.90
N GLU A 83 -1.28 11.34 6.89
CA GLU A 83 -0.53 12.59 6.79
C GLU A 83 0.68 12.51 5.85
N ASN A 84 1.32 11.34 5.76
CA ASN A 84 2.59 11.19 5.05
C ASN A 84 2.45 10.58 3.66
N ILE A 85 1.36 9.89 3.37
CA ILE A 85 1.15 9.21 2.09
C ILE A 85 -0.17 9.62 1.45
N LEU A 86 -1.30 9.32 2.09
CA LEU A 86 -2.62 9.42 1.44
C LEU A 86 -3.02 10.88 1.12
N ASP A 87 -2.69 11.82 2.00
CA ASP A 87 -3.00 13.25 1.78
C ASP A 87 -2.06 13.87 0.73
N LYS A 88 -0.94 13.20 0.37
CA LYS A 88 0.05 13.68 -0.61
C LYS A 88 -0.06 12.99 -1.98
N ARG A 89 -0.80 11.88 -2.06
CA ARG A 89 -0.91 11.02 -3.25
C ARG A 89 -2.36 10.55 -3.40
N GLU A 90 -3.12 11.33 -4.15
CA GLU A 90 -4.55 11.06 -4.41
C GLU A 90 -4.78 9.75 -5.19
N ASP A 91 -3.79 9.30 -5.95
CA ASP A 91 -3.78 8.04 -6.70
C ASP A 91 -3.57 6.80 -5.80
N MET A 92 -3.24 7.00 -4.53
CA MET A 92 -2.94 5.93 -3.59
C MET A 92 -4.07 5.74 -2.57
N SER A 93 -4.67 4.54 -2.59
CA SER A 93 -5.74 4.19 -1.66
C SER A 93 -5.23 3.34 -0.49
N ARG A 94 -5.97 3.36 0.63
CA ARG A 94 -5.76 2.42 1.75
C ARG A 94 -5.81 0.96 1.27
N ALA A 95 -6.72 0.63 0.36
CA ALA A 95 -6.80 -0.73 -0.17
C ALA A 95 -5.49 -1.14 -0.89
N SER A 96 -4.89 -0.22 -1.64
CA SER A 96 -3.60 -0.44 -2.30
C SER A 96 -2.48 -0.68 -1.28
N ILE A 97 -2.39 0.15 -0.23
CA ILE A 97 -1.43 -0.03 0.87
C ILE A 97 -1.58 -1.41 1.53
N GLY A 98 -2.82 -1.83 1.80
CA GLY A 98 -3.11 -3.11 2.42
C GLY A 98 -2.64 -4.29 1.55
N ARG A 99 -2.83 -4.19 0.22
CA ARG A 99 -2.35 -5.17 -0.76
C ARG A 99 -0.83 -5.26 -0.79
N TYR A 100 -0.12 -4.14 -0.76
CA TYR A 100 1.36 -4.14 -0.73
C TYR A 100 1.90 -4.82 0.52
N MET A 101 1.31 -4.53 1.69
CA MET A 101 1.68 -5.20 2.93
C MET A 101 1.36 -6.71 2.90
N GLN A 102 0.27 -7.13 2.26
CA GLN A 102 -0.04 -8.56 2.07
C GLN A 102 1.00 -9.25 1.19
N ILE A 103 1.35 -8.59 0.09
CA ILE A 103 2.38 -9.06 -0.86
C ILE A 103 3.72 -9.24 -0.18
N ALA A 104 4.15 -8.27 0.61
CA ALA A 104 5.39 -8.37 1.38
C ALA A 104 5.37 -9.57 2.37
N LYS A 105 4.26 -9.81 3.06
CA LYS A 105 4.14 -10.96 3.98
C LYS A 105 4.17 -12.30 3.26
N GLY A 106 3.62 -12.36 2.05
CA GLY A 106 3.56 -13.57 1.24
C GLY A 106 4.68 -13.70 0.21
N LYS A 107 5.75 -12.90 0.29
CA LYS A 107 6.76 -12.79 -0.77
C LYS A 107 7.42 -14.12 -1.14
N GLU A 108 7.60 -15.02 -0.17
CA GLU A 108 8.19 -16.36 -0.37
C GLU A 108 7.31 -17.28 -1.24
N LEU A 109 6.03 -16.96 -1.38
CA LEU A 109 5.07 -17.69 -2.21
C LEU A 109 5.09 -17.22 -3.67
N ILE A 110 5.90 -16.21 -3.99
CA ILE A 110 6.01 -15.63 -5.33
C ILE A 110 7.33 -16.12 -5.94
N PRO A 111 7.32 -17.19 -6.74
CA PRO A 111 8.55 -17.85 -7.20
C PRO A 111 9.36 -17.00 -8.18
N ASN A 112 8.73 -16.06 -8.91
CA ASN A 112 9.41 -15.16 -9.85
C ASN A 112 8.80 -13.75 -9.82
N PRO A 113 9.09 -12.93 -8.79
CA PRO A 113 8.49 -11.59 -8.65
C PRO A 113 8.69 -10.69 -9.87
N ASP A 114 9.78 -10.91 -10.62
CA ASP A 114 10.14 -10.22 -11.86
C ASP A 114 9.26 -10.55 -13.08
N LYS A 115 8.41 -11.57 -12.97
CA LYS A 115 7.58 -12.02 -14.09
C LYS A 115 6.12 -12.19 -13.67
N THR A 116 5.79 -11.76 -12.45
CA THR A 116 4.46 -11.92 -11.87
C THR A 116 3.76 -10.57 -11.89
N SER A 117 2.52 -10.53 -12.37
CA SER A 117 1.67 -9.35 -12.25
C SER A 117 1.17 -9.17 -10.82
N LEU A 118 0.72 -7.96 -10.47
CA LEU A 118 0.15 -7.69 -9.14
C LEU A 118 -1.04 -8.62 -8.82
N THR A 119 -1.87 -8.91 -9.83
CA THR A 119 -3.05 -9.76 -9.68
C THR A 119 -2.66 -11.21 -9.42
N GLU A 120 -1.71 -11.75 -10.19
CA GLU A 120 -1.20 -13.11 -10.01
C GLU A 120 -0.49 -13.26 -8.66
N ALA A 121 0.30 -12.27 -8.25
CA ALA A 121 0.96 -12.26 -6.93
C ALA A 121 -0.07 -12.37 -5.80
N LEU A 122 -1.15 -11.60 -5.86
CA LEU A 122 -2.24 -11.67 -4.87
C LEU A 122 -2.97 -13.01 -4.91
N GLN A 123 -3.21 -13.57 -6.09
CA GLN A 123 -3.83 -14.89 -6.24
C GLN A 123 -2.96 -16.01 -5.65
N LEU A 124 -1.65 -16.00 -5.91
CA LEU A 124 -0.70 -16.96 -5.32
C LEU A 124 -0.74 -16.90 -3.79
N ILE A 125 -0.77 -15.68 -3.23
CA ILE A 125 -0.86 -15.47 -1.78
C ILE A 125 -2.17 -15.99 -1.20
N HIS A 126 -3.30 -15.76 -1.86
CA HIS A 126 -4.62 -16.19 -1.40
C HIS A 126 -4.87 -17.69 -1.58
N ASN A 127 -4.35 -18.29 -2.65
CA ASN A 127 -4.59 -19.70 -2.99
C ASN A 127 -3.69 -20.64 -2.19
N THR A 128 -2.49 -20.20 -1.82
CA THR A 128 -1.51 -21.06 -1.14
C THR A 128 -1.56 -20.95 0.39
N ASN A 129 -2.16 -19.90 0.98
CA ASN A 129 -2.24 -19.75 2.43
C ASN A 129 -3.47 -18.97 2.92
N ASN A 130 -3.88 -19.25 4.17
CA ASN A 130 -4.83 -18.47 5.00
C ASN A 130 -4.28 -17.08 5.40
N ILE A 131 -3.62 -16.36 4.49
CA ILE A 131 -3.17 -14.98 4.74
C ILE A 131 -4.43 -14.12 4.76
N LYS A 132 -4.94 -13.86 5.97
CA LYS A 132 -6.11 -12.99 6.18
C LYS A 132 -5.84 -11.64 5.54
N GLU A 133 -6.84 -11.11 4.83
CA GLU A 133 -6.80 -9.75 4.31
C GLU A 133 -6.35 -8.78 5.43
N ILE A 134 -5.27 -8.06 5.17
CA ILE A 134 -4.82 -6.96 6.04
C ILE A 134 -5.86 -5.85 5.93
N ASN A 135 -6.78 -5.85 6.88
CA ASN A 135 -7.65 -4.72 7.11
C ASN A 135 -6.84 -3.62 7.81
N LEU A 136 -6.50 -2.57 7.07
CA LEU A 136 -5.83 -1.39 7.64
C LEU A 136 -6.72 -0.65 8.65
N ASN A 137 -8.01 -0.97 8.74
CA ASN A 137 -8.90 -0.46 9.76
C ASN A 137 -9.22 -1.59 10.77
N PRO A 138 -8.28 -1.96 11.66
CA PRO A 138 -8.51 -2.99 12.65
C PRO A 138 -9.33 -2.40 13.80
N SER A 139 -10.61 -2.12 13.58
CA SER A 139 -11.54 -2.38 14.67
C SER A 139 -11.62 -3.91 14.74
N SER A 140 -11.07 -4.50 15.79
CA SER A 140 -11.23 -5.95 16.04
C SER A 140 -12.70 -6.34 15.80
N SER A 141 -12.96 -7.54 15.30
CA SER A 141 -14.34 -8.05 15.15
C SER A 141 -15.16 -7.83 16.43
N GLU A 142 -14.50 -7.93 17.59
CA GLU A 142 -15.03 -7.59 18.90
C GLU A 142 -15.28 -6.10 19.13
N GLN A 143 -14.38 -5.19 18.75
CA GLN A 143 -14.64 -3.75 18.83
C GLN A 143 -15.77 -3.31 17.89
N LYS A 144 -15.86 -3.88 16.67
CA LYS A 144 -17.02 -3.65 15.77
C LYS A 144 -18.31 -4.12 16.42
N LYS A 145 -18.29 -5.31 17.05
CA LYS A 145 -19.43 -5.85 17.79
C LYS A 145 -19.81 -4.97 18.97
N LYS A 146 -18.85 -4.54 19.79
CA LYS A 146 -19.05 -3.62 20.92
C LYS A 146 -19.62 -2.27 20.48
N GLN A 147 -19.09 -1.67 19.41
CA GLN A 147 -19.59 -0.42 18.85
C GLN A 147 -21.02 -0.56 18.30
N ARG A 148 -21.34 -1.70 17.66
CA ARG A 148 -22.69 -1.98 17.17
C ARG A 148 -23.69 -2.09 18.34
N ILE A 149 -23.34 -2.86 19.37
CA ILE A 149 -24.15 -3.02 20.58
C ILE A 149 -24.38 -1.66 21.27
N ALA A 150 -23.32 -0.87 21.44
CA ALA A 150 -23.43 0.46 22.03
C ALA A 150 -24.34 1.40 21.22
N LYS A 151 -24.24 1.35 19.89
CA LYS A 151 -25.09 2.13 18.97
C LYS A 151 -26.56 1.70 19.02
N GLU A 152 -26.84 0.40 19.17
CA GLU A 152 -28.20 -0.13 19.30
C GLU A 152 -28.85 0.26 20.63
N HIS A 153 -28.09 0.22 21.74
CA HIS A 153 -28.56 0.71 23.03
C HIS A 153 -28.81 2.22 23.02
N TYR A 154 -27.91 3.00 22.39
CA TYR A 154 -28.09 4.44 22.25
C TYR A 154 -29.34 4.80 21.43
N LYS A 155 -29.61 4.10 20.32
CA LYS A 155 -30.85 4.29 19.55
C LYS A 155 -32.10 3.95 20.38
N SER A 156 -32.04 2.86 21.15
CA SER A 156 -33.15 2.45 22.02
C SER A 156 -33.44 3.51 23.09
N PHE A 157 -32.39 4.08 23.69
CA PHE A 157 -32.51 5.21 24.61
C PHE A 157 -33.17 6.43 23.95
N LEU A 158 -32.71 6.85 22.77
CA LEU A 158 -33.31 7.98 22.04
C LEU A 158 -34.78 7.75 21.70
N SER A 159 -35.20 6.50 21.46
CA SER A 159 -36.61 6.14 21.24
C SER A 159 -37.46 6.08 22.52
N GLY A 160 -36.91 6.43 23.69
CA GLY A 160 -37.64 6.44 24.96
C GLY A 160 -37.86 5.05 25.59
N LYS A 161 -37.17 4.00 25.12
CA LYS A 161 -37.28 2.65 25.72
C LYS A 161 -36.60 2.62 27.07
N LYS A 162 -37.15 1.84 28.01
CA LYS A 162 -36.50 1.56 29.30
C LYS A 162 -35.17 0.83 29.05
N ILE A 163 -34.10 1.34 29.66
CA ILE A 163 -32.73 0.79 29.56
C ILE A 163 -32.24 0.33 30.94
N SER A 164 -31.51 -0.79 30.97
CA SER A 164 -30.93 -1.33 32.21
C SER A 164 -29.73 -0.50 32.69
N GLN A 165 -29.29 -0.71 33.94
CA GLN A 165 -28.12 -0.02 34.49
C GLN A 165 -26.84 -0.34 33.71
N SER A 166 -26.62 -1.59 33.34
CA SER A 166 -25.49 -2.00 32.49
C SER A 166 -25.54 -1.35 31.09
N GLN A 167 -26.73 -1.18 30.52
CA GLN A 167 -26.89 -0.49 29.24
C GLN A 167 -26.60 1.01 29.36
N LYS A 168 -26.97 1.65 30.48
CA LYS A 168 -26.64 3.06 30.74
C LYS A 168 -25.14 3.31 30.76
N GLU A 169 -24.36 2.42 31.37
CA GLU A 169 -22.89 2.53 31.39
C GLU A 169 -22.29 2.43 29.98
N ILE A 170 -22.76 1.47 29.19
CA ILE A 170 -22.36 1.31 27.78
C ILE A 170 -22.72 2.56 26.95
N ILE A 171 -23.93 3.10 27.14
CA ILE A 171 -24.39 4.31 26.46
C ILE A 171 -23.55 5.52 26.86
N LYS A 172 -23.26 5.68 28.16
CA LYS A 172 -22.43 6.77 28.68
C LYS A 172 -21.04 6.76 28.04
N ALA A 173 -20.36 5.62 28.07
CA ALA A 173 -19.05 5.46 27.45
C ALA A 173 -19.08 5.75 25.94
N TYR A 174 -20.15 5.34 25.24
CA TYR A 174 -20.32 5.62 23.81
C TYR A 174 -20.56 7.10 23.48
N ILE A 175 -21.31 7.81 24.34
CA ILE A 175 -21.53 9.26 24.19
C ILE A 175 -20.23 10.01 24.48
N GLU A 176 -19.51 9.67 25.54
CA GLU A 176 -18.20 10.26 25.88
C GLU A 176 -17.19 10.05 24.74
N GLU A 177 -17.10 8.85 24.17
CA GLU A 177 -16.23 8.58 23.02
C GLU A 177 -16.59 9.48 21.82
N LYS A 178 -17.89 9.71 21.58
CA LYS A 178 -18.35 10.61 20.52
C LYS A 178 -18.00 12.07 20.80
N ILE A 179 -18.17 12.53 22.03
CA ILE A 179 -17.82 13.89 22.44
C ILE A 179 -16.32 14.12 22.21
N ASN A 180 -15.47 13.23 22.74
CA ASN A 180 -14.01 13.32 22.59
C ASN A 180 -13.58 13.35 21.10
N LYS A 181 -14.23 12.55 20.25
CA LYS A 181 -13.98 12.58 18.79
C LYS A 181 -14.37 13.90 18.13
N LEU A 182 -15.48 14.51 18.56
CA LEU A 182 -15.93 15.79 18.04
C LEU A 182 -15.04 16.94 18.53
N GLU A 183 -14.59 16.89 19.79
CA GLU A 183 -13.66 17.86 20.36
C GLU A 183 -12.29 17.81 19.67
N ALA A 184 -11.76 16.62 19.41
CA ALA A 184 -10.51 16.48 18.65
C ALA A 184 -10.62 17.09 17.24
N LYS A 185 -11.74 16.86 16.55
CA LYS A 185 -12.01 17.48 15.24
C LYS A 185 -12.12 19.00 15.34
N ARG A 186 -12.80 19.50 16.38
CA ARG A 186 -12.92 20.93 16.64
C ARG A 186 -11.55 21.56 16.85
N SER A 187 -10.70 20.97 17.68
CA SER A 187 -9.34 21.45 17.96
C SER A 187 -8.50 21.52 16.68
N ILE A 188 -8.58 20.52 15.81
CA ILE A 188 -7.90 20.53 14.49
C ILE A 188 -8.42 21.69 13.62
N LEU A 189 -9.74 21.88 13.56
CA LEU A 189 -10.34 22.96 12.78
C LEU A 189 -9.97 24.35 13.33
N GLU A 190 -9.92 24.51 14.65
CA GLU A 190 -9.44 25.73 15.30
C GLU A 190 -7.96 26.00 14.98
N ALA A 191 -7.11 24.97 14.96
CA ALA A 191 -5.71 25.11 14.54
C ALA A 191 -5.60 25.53 13.05
N HIS A 192 -6.42 24.96 12.17
CA HIS A 192 -6.48 25.35 10.76
C HIS A 192 -6.95 26.81 10.59
N PHE A 193 -7.97 27.21 11.34
CA PHE A 193 -8.51 28.56 11.30
C PHE A 193 -7.52 29.60 11.84
N SER A 194 -6.78 29.27 12.91
CA SER A 194 -5.70 30.14 13.42
C SER A 194 -4.56 30.31 12.42
N LYS A 195 -4.18 29.26 11.68
CA LYS A 195 -3.21 29.38 10.58
C LYS A 195 -3.72 30.32 9.48
N LEU A 196 -5.00 30.22 9.12
CA LEU A 196 -5.62 31.11 8.13
C LEU A 196 -5.57 32.59 8.57
N LYS A 197 -5.87 32.87 9.84
CA LYS A 197 -5.79 34.23 10.41
C LYS A 197 -4.38 34.81 10.41
N GLY A 198 -3.33 34.00 10.54
CA GLY A 198 -1.95 34.46 10.46
C GLY A 198 -1.48 34.80 9.03
N HIS A 199 -2.29 34.47 8.01
CA HIS A 199 -2.02 34.76 6.61
C HIS A 199 -2.88 35.91 6.04
N LEU A 200 -3.80 36.46 6.84
CA LEU A 200 -4.60 37.65 6.55
C LEU A 200 -3.99 38.86 7.27
#